data_AF-A0A7W8LQ95-F1
#
_entry.id   AF-A0A7W8LQ95-F1
#
_cell.length_a   1.000
_cell.length_b   1.000
_cell.length_c   1.000
_cell.angle_alpha   90.00
_cell.angle_beta   90.00
_cell.angle_gamma   90.00
#
_symmetry.space_group_name_H-M   'P 1'
#
loop_
_entity.id
_entity.type
_entity.pdbx_description
1 polymer ?
#
loop_
_entity_poly.entity_id
_entity_poly.type
_entity_poly.pdbx_seq_one_letter_code
_entity_poly.pdbx_strand_id
1 'polypeptide(L)'
;MTGEVRRPLVHIPGDAVGGGLRVDVLRDGQVRVRALPSGPDLLTGTLEEAAVLAGMLPGLSPAVLEALDWELGLMGLRGEGG
;
A
#
# COMPACT_ATOMS: atom_id res chain seq x y z
N MET A 1 1.66 1.34 17.23
CA MET A 1 1.81 2.81 17.32
C MET A 1 1.44 3.37 15.96
N THR A 2 0.44 4.24 15.86
CA THR A 2 0.04 4.87 14.58
C THR A 2 0.83 6.17 14.42
N GLY A 3 1.96 6.11 13.70
CA GLY A 3 2.78 7.30 13.43
C GLY A 3 2.01 8.37 12.65
N GLU A 4 2.45 9.62 12.78
CA GLU A 4 1.86 10.75 12.06
C GLU A 4 2.18 10.66 10.56
N VAL A 5 1.17 10.80 9.71
CA VAL A 5 1.35 10.78 8.26
C VAL A 5 2.08 12.05 7.82
N ARG A 6 3.21 11.87 7.13
CA ARG A 6 3.91 12.96 6.43
C ARG A 6 3.25 13.24 5.10
N ARG A 7 2.97 12.20 4.32
CA ARG A 7 2.28 12.32 3.03
C ARG A 7 1.48 11.05 2.70
N PRO A 8 0.23 11.16 2.20
CA PRO A 8 -0.41 10.06 1.52
C PRO A 8 0.35 9.76 0.21
N LEU A 9 0.47 8.48 -0.13
CA LEU A 9 1.20 8.03 -1.31
C LEU A 9 0.25 7.44 -2.35
N VAL A 10 -0.56 6.46 -1.93
CA VAL A 10 -1.49 5.75 -2.80
C VAL A 10 -2.80 5.56 -2.06
N HIS A 11 -3.91 5.76 -2.77
CA HIS A 11 -5.24 5.40 -2.30
C HIS A 11 -5.99 4.71 -3.44
N ILE A 12 -6.23 3.42 -3.28
CA ILE A 12 -6.93 2.58 -4.24
C ILE A 12 -8.30 2.27 -3.64
N PRO A 13 -9.39 2.71 -4.27
CA PRO A 13 -10.72 2.33 -3.83
C PRO A 13 -10.92 0.82 -3.95
N GLY A 14 -11.72 0.24 -3.05
CA GLY A 14 -12.15 -1.15 -3.17
C GLY A 14 -13.11 -1.36 -4.34
N ASP A 15 -13.41 -2.62 -4.61
CA ASP A 15 -14.36 -3.03 -5.64
C ASP A 15 -15.55 -3.80 -5.03
N ALA A 16 -16.37 -4.45 -5.87
CA ALA A 16 -17.52 -5.22 -5.39
C ALA A 16 -17.15 -6.48 -4.59
N VAL A 17 -15.89 -6.92 -4.64
CA VAL A 17 -15.40 -8.20 -4.11
C VAL A 17 -14.46 -7.99 -2.93
N GLY A 18 -13.76 -6.85 -2.86
CA GLY A 18 -12.76 -6.55 -1.85
C GLY A 18 -12.71 -5.08 -1.43
N GLY A 19 -12.06 -4.87 -0.28
CA GLY A 19 -11.77 -3.56 0.28
C GLY A 19 -10.71 -2.79 -0.52
N GLY A 20 -10.58 -1.50 -0.20
CA GLY A 20 -9.56 -0.63 -0.81
C GLY A 20 -8.21 -0.77 -0.12
N LEU A 21 -7.21 -0.06 -0.64
CA LEU A 21 -5.88 0.00 -0.08
C LEU A 21 -5.43 1.45 0.11
N ARG A 22 -4.73 1.70 1.20
CA ARG A 22 -4.04 2.97 1.42
C ARG A 22 -2.58 2.73 1.78
N VAL A 23 -1.71 3.50 1.13
CA VAL A 23 -0.28 3.56 1.43
C VAL A 23 0.09 5.00 1.79
N ASP A 24 0.70 5.20 2.96
CA ASP A 24 1.15 6.50 3.45
C ASP A 24 2.64 6.45 3.82
N VAL A 25 3.35 7.57 3.67
CA VAL A 25 4.67 7.78 4.29
C VAL A 25 4.48 8.51 5.61
N LEU A 26 5.06 7.97 6.66
CA LEU A 26 5.04 8.53 8.00
C LEU A 26 6.19 9.55 8.20
N ARG A 27 6.11 10.36 9.27
CA ARG A 27 7.14 11.38 9.56
C ARG A 27 8.51 10.80 9.92
N ASP A 28 8.55 9.59 10.44
CA ASP A 28 9.78 8.84 10.72
C ASP A 28 10.39 8.19 9.47
N GLY A 29 9.76 8.34 8.30
CA GLY A 29 10.21 7.78 7.03
C GLY A 29 9.70 6.37 6.76
N GLN A 30 8.98 5.74 7.68
CA GLN A 30 8.35 4.44 7.43
C GLN A 30 7.19 4.57 6.44
N VAL A 31 6.91 3.47 5.75
CA VAL A 31 5.72 3.31 4.90
C VAL A 31 4.70 2.50 5.66
N ARG A 32 3.46 2.99 5.67
CA ARG A 32 2.30 2.32 6.24
C ARG A 32 1.39 1.81 5.13
N VAL A 33 0.99 0.55 5.23
CA VAL A 33 0.04 -0.12 4.34
C VAL A 33 -1.18 -0.53 5.15
N ARG A 34 -2.38 -0.20 4.67
CA ARG A 34 -3.65 -0.51 5.34
C ARG A 34 -4.74 -0.88 4.33
N ALA A 35 -5.48 -1.94 4.62
CA ALA A 35 -6.73 -2.28 3.92
C ALA A 35 -7.90 -1.42 4.44
N LEU A 36 -8.78 -0.99 3.52
CA LEU A 36 -9.95 -0.15 3.77
C LEU A 36 -11.24 -0.98 3.63
N PRO A 37 -12.33 -0.62 4.34
CA PRO A 37 -12.45 0.53 5.24
C PRO A 37 -11.78 0.30 6.61
N SER A 38 -11.46 -0.96 6.93
CA SER A 38 -10.83 -1.35 8.18
C SER A 38 -9.82 -2.47 7.93
N GLY A 39 -8.63 -2.35 8.49
CA GLY A 39 -7.57 -3.33 8.39
C GLY A 39 -6.41 -2.98 9.32
N PRO A 40 -5.53 -3.94 9.64
CA PRO A 40 -4.34 -3.66 10.42
C PRO A 40 -3.40 -2.72 9.65
N ASP A 41 -2.63 -1.94 10.39
CA ASP A 41 -1.49 -1.21 9.84
C ASP A 41 -0.30 -2.17 9.75
N LEU A 42 0.21 -2.36 8.54
CA LEU A 42 1.50 -2.99 8.31
C LEU A 42 2.52 -1.89 8.03
N LEU A 43 3.70 -1.98 8.65
CA LEU A 43 4.77 -1.00 8.54
C LEU A 43 5.99 -1.63 7.88
N THR A 44 6.65 -0.87 7.02
CA THR A 44 7.90 -1.24 6.35
C THR A 44 8.79 -0.02 6.15
N GLY A 45 10.08 -0.23 5.90
CA GLY A 45 11.02 0.81 5.52
C GLY A 45 11.00 1.20 4.04
N THR A 46 10.40 0.40 3.14
CA THR A 46 10.49 0.60 1.69
C THR A 46 9.14 0.44 0.98
N LEU A 47 9.04 0.94 -0.26
CA LEU A 47 7.80 0.86 -1.04
C LEU A 47 7.66 -0.48 -1.76
N GLU A 48 8.78 -1.13 -2.06
CA GLU A 48 8.88 -2.46 -2.62
C GLU A 48 8.33 -3.50 -1.62
N GLU A 49 8.73 -3.41 -0.36
CA GLU A 49 8.17 -4.24 0.72
C GLU A 49 6.69 -3.91 0.97
N ALA A 50 6.26 -2.66 0.77
CA ALA A 50 4.86 -2.28 0.94
C ALA A 50 3.92 -3.02 -0.01
N ALA A 51 4.35 -3.28 -1.25
CA ALA A 51 3.60 -4.11 -2.20
C ALA A 51 3.47 -5.56 -1.73
N VAL A 52 4.55 -6.13 -1.18
CA VAL A 52 4.54 -7.48 -0.60
C VAL A 52 3.61 -7.55 0.61
N LEU A 53 3.67 -6.55 1.50
CA LEU A 53 2.79 -6.45 2.67
C LEU A 53 1.31 -6.33 2.28
N ALA A 54 1.01 -5.57 1.21
CA ALA A 54 -0.36 -5.45 0.71
C ALA A 54 -0.93 -6.82 0.31
N GLY A 55 -0.14 -7.68 -0.35
CA GLY A 55 -0.56 -9.04 -0.72
C GLY A 55 -0.86 -9.96 0.47
N MET A 56 -0.40 -9.63 1.68
CA MET A 56 -0.71 -10.39 2.89
C MET A 56 -1.96 -9.89 3.63
N LEU A 57 -2.51 -8.73 3.23
CA LEU A 57 -3.70 -8.18 3.87
C LEU A 57 -4.95 -8.94 3.41
N PRO A 58 -5.78 -9.43 4.36
CA PRO A 58 -7.03 -10.08 4.00
C PRO A 58 -8.02 -9.08 3.42
N GLY A 59 -8.88 -9.57 2.52
CA GLY A 59 -10.00 -8.79 1.99
C GLY A 59 -9.63 -7.82 0.87
N LEU A 60 -8.41 -7.87 0.33
CA LEU A 60 -8.05 -7.17 -0.91
C LEU A 60 -8.29 -8.08 -2.11
N SER A 61 -8.84 -7.52 -3.18
CA SER A 61 -8.99 -8.24 -4.44
C SER A 61 -7.68 -8.22 -5.23
N PRO A 62 -7.46 -9.18 -6.15
CA PRO A 62 -6.33 -9.13 -7.07
C PRO A 62 -6.25 -7.83 -7.88
N ALA A 63 -7.40 -7.27 -8.27
CA ALA A 63 -7.47 -6.01 -9.02
C ALA A 63 -6.91 -4.82 -8.21
N VAL A 64 -7.12 -4.79 -6.89
CA VAL A 64 -6.55 -3.76 -6.01
C VAL A 64 -5.03 -3.91 -5.90
N LEU A 65 -4.52 -5.15 -5.89
CA LEU A 65 -3.07 -5.40 -5.86
C LEU A 65 -2.41 -5.07 -7.21
N GLU A 66 -3.06 -5.38 -8.32
CA GLU A 66 -2.61 -4.98 -9.66
C GLU A 66 -2.59 -3.45 -9.83
N ALA A 67 -3.63 -2.77 -9.33
CA ALA A 67 -3.66 -1.31 -9.31
C ALA A 67 -2.52 -0.71 -8.47
N LEU A 68 -2.16 -1.34 -7.35
CA LEU A 68 -1.00 -0.92 -6.56
C LEU A 68 0.30 -1.06 -7.34
N ASP A 69 0.51 -2.21 -7.99
CA ASP A 69 1.69 -2.46 -8.81
C ASP A 69 1.82 -1.42 -9.93
N TRP A 70 0.69 -1.06 -10.56
CA TRP A 70 0.63 -0.01 -11.57
C TRP A 70 1.02 1.38 -11.02
N GLU A 71 0.44 1.79 -9.89
CA GLU A 71 0.74 3.08 -9.26
C GLU A 71 2.23 3.19 -8.87
N LEU A 72 2.80 2.13 -8.29
CA LEU A 72 4.22 2.08 -7.95
C LEU A 72 5.11 2.13 -9.20
N GLY A 73 4.70 1.44 -10.27
CA GLY A 73 5.35 1.49 -11.58
C GLY A 73 5.37 2.91 -12.18
N LEU A 74 4.23 3.62 -12.14
CA LEU A 74 4.14 5.01 -12.63
C LEU A 74 5.06 5.97 -11.88
N MET A 75 5.31 5.72 -10.60
CA MET A 75 6.21 6.54 -9.80
C MET A 75 7.70 6.20 -9.99
N GLY A 76 8.02 5.20 -10.82
CA GLY A 76 9.40 4.72 -10.98
C GLY A 76 9.94 4.07 -9.70
N LEU A 77 9.05 3.57 -8.84
CA LEU A 77 9.37 2.99 -7.54
C LEU A 77 9.43 1.45 -7.59
N ARG A 78 9.40 0.89 -8.79
CA ARG A 78 9.87 -0.47 -9.04
C ARG A 78 11.34 -0.33 -9.40
N GLY A 79 12.24 -0.93 -8.61
CA GLY A 79 13.60 -1.18 -9.09
C GLY A 79 13.50 -1.89 -10.45
N GLU A 80 14.41 -1.60 -11.38
CA GLU A 80 14.53 -2.36 -12.62
C GLU A 80 14.81 -3.82 -12.25
N GLY A 81 13.75 -4.62 -12.10
CA GLY A 81 13.82 -6.06 -11.96
C GLY A 81 14.15 -6.66 -13.31
N GLY A 82 15.43 -6.58 -13.69
CA GLY A 82 16.07 -7.45 -14.66
C GLY A 82 16.66 -8.68 -13.98
#